data_AF-A0A955T1E2-F1
#
_entry.id   AF-A0A955T1E2-F1
#
_cell.length_a   1.000
_cell.length_b   1.000
_cell.length_c   1.000
_cell.angle_alpha   90.00
_cell.angle_beta   90.00
_cell.angle_gamma   90.00
#
_symmetry.space_group_name_H-M   'P 1'
#
loop_
_entity.id
_entity.type
_entity.pdbx_description
1 polymer ?
#
loop_
_entity_poly.entity_id
_entity_poly.type
_entity_poly.pdbx_seq_one_letter_code
_entity_poly.pdbx_strand_id
1 'polypeptide(L)'
;GFVDYVWYRRNFSNPKDWKGKRVLLHIGACDWETTVWINGGEVGFHRGGNGQFSFDITDHLIDGENTVVIRAFDDVRSGLQTAGKQSQREESHGIFYTRTTGIWQTVWLEAVSDTYIKKFSVTPDIHQGMFFIEANLEGEDQGMTLSAEAFLDGQSVGKGEAETQWRNTRVHVPLSEKILWTVETPTLYSIKLLLKKGDKTVDEVETYAGLREVDIQGRAILLNGKPVFQRLVLDQGFYPEGVWTAPTDEALARDIELSKSVGFNGARLHQKVFEPRFLYHADRL
;
A
#
# COMPACT_ATOMS: atom_id res chain seq x y z
N GLY A 1 -26.36 13.08 5.10
CA GLY A 1 -26.34 13.60 6.48
C GLY A 1 -24.93 13.99 6.87
N PHE A 2 -24.77 15.12 7.54
CA PHE A 2 -23.50 15.55 8.11
C PHE A 2 -23.34 14.84 9.45
N VAL A 3 -22.52 13.80 9.50
CA VAL A 3 -22.30 13.03 10.71
C VAL A 3 -20.88 13.29 11.16
N ASP A 4 -20.73 14.11 12.19
CA ASP A 4 -19.41 14.49 12.68
C ASP A 4 -18.69 13.29 13.32
N TYR A 5 -19.44 12.29 13.81
CA TYR A 5 -18.89 11.09 14.45
C TYR A 5 -19.53 9.82 13.91
N VAL A 6 -18.72 8.94 13.35
CA VAL A 6 -19.12 7.57 12.99
C VAL A 6 -18.35 6.56 13.84
N TRP A 7 -19.02 5.48 14.22
CA TRP A 7 -18.47 4.44 15.07
C TRP A 7 -18.65 3.07 14.41
N TYR A 8 -17.58 2.30 14.39
CA TYR A 8 -17.53 0.93 13.88
C TYR A 8 -17.15 0.02 15.03
N ARG A 9 -17.78 -1.16 15.10
CA ARG A 9 -17.46 -2.19 16.07
C ARG A 9 -17.43 -3.55 15.38
N ARG A 10 -16.39 -4.34 15.66
CA ARG A 10 -16.30 -5.72 15.17
C ARG A 10 -15.63 -6.60 16.22
N ASN A 11 -16.11 -7.83 16.35
CA ASN A 11 -15.42 -8.87 17.10
C ASN A 11 -14.50 -9.66 16.18
N PHE A 12 -13.36 -10.12 16.70
CA PHE A 12 -12.42 -10.96 15.97
C PHE A 12 -11.70 -11.92 16.93
N SER A 13 -11.04 -12.93 16.37
CA SER A 13 -10.15 -13.81 17.12
C SER A 13 -8.87 -13.99 16.32
N ASN A 14 -7.74 -14.04 17.02
CA ASN A 14 -6.47 -14.27 16.37
C ASN A 14 -6.36 -15.74 15.94
N PRO A 15 -5.82 -16.02 14.74
CA PRO A 15 -5.38 -17.35 14.36
C PRO A 15 -4.42 -17.96 15.41
N LYS A 16 -4.49 -19.28 15.61
CA LYS A 16 -3.71 -19.97 16.66
C LYS A 16 -2.19 -19.90 16.44
N ASP A 17 -1.78 -19.83 15.19
CA ASP A 17 -0.39 -19.71 14.73
C ASP A 17 0.21 -18.32 14.98
N TRP A 18 -0.59 -17.34 15.42
CA TRP A 18 -0.10 -16.01 15.82
C TRP A 18 0.42 -15.96 17.26
N LYS A 19 0.39 -17.08 18.00
CA LYS A 19 0.85 -17.11 19.39
C LYS A 19 2.33 -16.70 19.48
N GLY A 20 2.61 -15.70 20.31
CA GLY A 20 3.96 -15.15 20.49
C GLY A 20 4.41 -14.22 19.36
N LYS A 21 3.48 -13.80 18.48
CA LYS A 21 3.71 -12.76 17.47
C LYS A 21 3.20 -11.41 17.97
N ARG A 22 3.75 -10.35 17.41
CA ARG A 22 3.14 -9.02 17.51
C ARG A 22 1.98 -8.94 16.53
N VAL A 23 0.92 -8.21 16.87
CA VAL A 23 -0.26 -8.05 16.03
C VAL A 23 -0.46 -6.57 15.73
N LEU A 24 -0.37 -6.24 14.45
CA LEU A 24 -0.58 -4.90 13.95
C LEU A 24 -1.99 -4.77 13.38
N LEU A 25 -2.71 -3.71 13.75
CA LEU A 25 -3.94 -3.30 13.10
C LEU A 25 -3.62 -2.23 12.05
N HIS A 26 -3.92 -2.53 10.79
CA HIS A 26 -3.72 -1.61 9.67
C HIS A 26 -5.05 -1.04 9.21
N ILE A 27 -5.04 0.25 8.90
CA ILE A 27 -6.17 0.96 8.32
C ILE A 27 -5.64 1.67 7.08
N GLY A 28 -6.15 1.29 5.90
CA GLY A 28 -5.72 1.85 4.62
C GLY A 28 -5.98 3.35 4.53
N ALA A 29 -7.16 3.78 4.96
CA ALA A 29 -7.55 5.18 5.06
C ALA A 29 -8.89 5.31 5.80
N CYS A 30 -9.02 6.36 6.61
CA CYS A 30 -10.23 6.67 7.38
C CYS A 30 -10.36 8.18 7.57
N ASP A 31 -11.42 8.79 7.03
CA ASP A 31 -11.59 10.24 7.05
C ASP A 31 -12.35 10.72 8.31
N TRP A 32 -11.83 11.61 9.16
CA TRP A 32 -10.53 12.28 9.08
C TRP A 32 -9.66 12.08 10.33
N GLU A 33 -10.23 12.19 11.52
CA GLU A 33 -9.56 11.87 12.78
C GLU A 33 -10.05 10.53 13.29
N THR A 34 -9.16 9.54 13.30
CA THR A 34 -9.48 8.17 13.71
C THR A 34 -8.99 7.91 15.12
N THR A 35 -9.81 7.31 15.96
CA THR A 35 -9.40 6.78 17.28
C THR A 35 -9.75 5.29 17.35
N VAL A 36 -8.85 4.48 17.91
CA VAL A 36 -8.99 3.03 17.97
C VAL A 36 -8.99 2.55 19.43
N TRP A 37 -9.90 1.65 19.75
CA TRP A 37 -9.94 0.90 21.01
C TRP A 37 -9.95 -0.59 20.74
N ILE A 38 -9.23 -1.34 21.58
CA ILE A 38 -9.24 -2.79 21.62
C ILE A 38 -9.65 -3.21 23.02
N ASN A 39 -10.71 -4.01 23.12
CA ASN A 39 -11.29 -4.48 24.39
C ASN A 39 -11.59 -3.34 25.39
N GLY A 40 -11.97 -2.16 24.88
CA GLY A 40 -12.27 -0.97 25.67
C GLY A 40 -11.05 -0.12 26.06
N GLY A 41 -9.82 -0.60 25.86
CA GLY A 41 -8.61 0.19 26.04
C GLY A 41 -8.26 0.99 24.77
N GLU A 42 -7.98 2.28 24.92
CA GLU A 42 -7.56 3.14 23.81
C GLU A 42 -6.15 2.76 23.36
N VAL A 43 -5.98 2.49 22.08
CA VAL A 43 -4.70 2.15 21.46
C VAL A 43 -4.00 3.41 20.94
N GLY A 44 -4.76 4.33 20.36
CA GLY A 44 -4.22 5.58 19.83
C GLY A 44 -5.14 6.26 18.82
N PHE A 45 -4.62 7.32 18.20
CA PHE A 45 -5.35 8.10 17.20
C PHE A 45 -4.47 8.49 16.00
N HIS A 46 -5.11 8.79 14.87
CA HIS A 46 -4.50 9.28 13.64
C HIS A 46 -5.28 10.48 13.10
N ARG A 47 -4.57 11.48 12.57
CA ARG A 47 -5.16 12.63 11.85
C ARG A 47 -4.72 12.61 10.40
N GLY A 48 -5.68 12.43 9.50
CA GLY A 48 -5.43 12.31 8.07
C GLY A 48 -6.39 11.32 7.42
N GLY A 49 -7.03 11.75 6.33
CA GLY A 49 -8.10 10.97 5.70
C GLY A 49 -7.68 10.00 4.61
N ASN A 50 -6.46 10.14 4.08
CA ASN A 50 -6.04 9.45 2.84
C ASN A 50 -4.78 8.60 3.00
N GLY A 51 -4.07 8.72 4.13
CA GLY A 51 -2.85 7.97 4.36
C GLY A 51 -3.14 6.67 5.11
N GLN A 52 -2.39 5.61 4.79
CA GLN A 52 -2.37 4.40 5.58
C GLN A 52 -1.67 4.64 6.91
N PHE A 53 -2.21 4.02 7.96
CA PHE A 53 -1.59 3.98 9.28
C PHE A 53 -1.82 2.62 9.94
N SER A 54 -1.01 2.32 10.96
CA SER A 54 -1.17 1.12 11.77
C SER A 54 -0.88 1.38 13.24
N PHE A 55 -1.39 0.49 14.08
CA PHE A 55 -1.10 0.43 15.51
C PHE A 55 -0.67 -0.97 15.88
N ASP A 56 0.33 -1.08 16.75
CA ASP A 56 0.59 -2.33 17.46
C ASP A 56 -0.46 -2.50 18.56
N ILE A 57 -1.26 -3.57 18.47
CA ILE A 57 -2.35 -3.85 19.40
C ILE A 57 -2.02 -5.01 20.35
N THR A 58 -0.81 -5.55 20.31
CA THR A 58 -0.43 -6.78 21.04
C THR A 58 -0.80 -6.74 22.49
N ASP A 59 -0.48 -5.65 23.19
CA ASP A 59 -0.66 -5.53 24.63
C ASP A 59 -2.13 -5.35 25.05
N HIS A 60 -3.04 -5.10 24.09
CA HIS A 60 -4.48 -4.98 24.35
C HIS A 60 -5.26 -6.27 24.09
N LEU A 61 -4.62 -7.28 23.51
CA LEU A 61 -5.27 -8.53 23.13
C LEU A 61 -5.42 -9.47 24.32
N ILE A 62 -6.55 -10.19 24.32
CA ILE A 62 -6.82 -11.31 25.23
C ILE A 62 -6.90 -12.62 24.45
N ASP A 63 -6.74 -13.74 25.16
CA ASP A 63 -7.00 -15.06 24.61
C ASP A 63 -8.47 -15.19 24.20
N GLY A 64 -8.72 -15.66 22.97
CA GLY A 64 -10.06 -15.87 22.45
C GLY A 64 -10.62 -14.67 21.66
N GLU A 65 -11.85 -14.27 21.97
CA GLU A 65 -12.55 -13.20 21.25
C GLU A 65 -12.10 -11.82 21.75
N ASN A 66 -11.76 -10.95 20.81
CA ASN A 66 -11.38 -9.57 21.00
C ASN A 66 -12.39 -8.66 20.30
N THR A 67 -12.59 -7.45 20.83
CA THR A 67 -13.43 -6.42 20.20
C THR A 67 -12.57 -5.25 19.75
N VAL A 68 -12.71 -4.85 18.48
CA VAL A 68 -12.21 -3.56 17.99
C VAL A 68 -13.35 -2.56 17.88
N VAL A 69 -13.10 -1.33 18.34
CA VAL A 69 -13.94 -0.17 18.11
C VAL A 69 -13.11 0.90 17.42
N ILE A 70 -13.63 1.46 16.34
CA ILE A 70 -13.02 2.55 15.60
C ILE A 70 -14.02 3.70 15.54
N ARG A 71 -13.58 4.89 15.91
CA ARG A 71 -14.33 6.13 15.72
C ARG A 71 -13.63 6.96 14.67
N ALA A 72 -14.39 7.50 13.72
CA ALA A 72 -13.92 8.59 12.88
C ALA A 72 -14.68 9.87 13.21
N PHE A 73 -13.93 10.96 13.40
CA PHE A 73 -14.43 12.31 13.52
C PHE A 73 -14.11 13.11 12.27
N ASP A 74 -15.08 13.88 11.78
CA ASP A 74 -14.94 14.70 10.58
C ASP A 74 -15.87 15.93 10.64
N ASP A 75 -15.28 17.13 10.69
CA ASP A 75 -15.96 18.40 10.54
C ASP A 75 -15.31 19.26 9.43
N VAL A 76 -15.52 18.85 8.18
CA VAL A 76 -15.14 19.61 6.97
C VAL A 76 -15.60 21.09 7.01
N ARG A 77 -16.70 21.43 7.70
CA ARG A 77 -17.24 22.80 7.71
C ARG A 77 -16.52 23.74 8.66
N SER A 78 -15.82 23.21 9.66
CA SER A 78 -15.00 24.01 10.57
C SER A 78 -13.95 24.86 9.84
N GLY A 79 -13.49 24.40 8.67
CA GLY A 79 -12.33 24.97 7.97
C GLY A 79 -11.00 24.69 8.69
N LEU A 80 -11.00 23.87 9.74
CA LEU A 80 -9.83 23.57 10.56
C LEU A 80 -9.13 22.26 10.15
N GLN A 81 -9.77 21.44 9.30
CA GLN A 81 -9.19 20.21 8.77
C GLN A 81 -8.90 20.30 7.27
N THR A 82 -8.00 19.44 6.81
CA THR A 82 -7.73 19.28 5.39
C THR A 82 -8.90 18.56 4.71
N ALA A 83 -9.69 19.27 3.92
CA ALA A 83 -10.87 18.70 3.25
C ALA A 83 -10.65 18.33 1.77
N GLY A 84 -9.51 18.69 1.17
CA GLY A 84 -9.31 18.51 -0.27
C GLY A 84 -10.40 19.22 -1.08
N LYS A 85 -11.01 18.54 -2.06
CA LYS A 85 -12.22 19.06 -2.73
C LYS A 85 -13.50 18.34 -2.29
N GLN A 86 -13.59 17.94 -1.03
CA GLN A 86 -14.86 17.49 -0.47
C GLN A 86 -15.81 18.67 -0.25
N SER A 87 -17.08 18.48 -0.60
CA SER A 87 -18.12 19.50 -0.48
C SER A 87 -18.40 19.81 0.99
N GLN A 88 -18.39 21.10 1.33
CA GLN A 88 -18.90 21.60 2.61
C GLN A 88 -20.44 21.64 2.64
N ARG A 89 -21.11 21.54 1.49
CA ARG A 89 -22.57 21.49 1.36
C ARG A 89 -23.06 20.04 1.36
N GLU A 90 -24.35 19.85 1.58
CA GLU A 90 -24.97 18.51 1.53
C GLU A 90 -24.67 17.82 0.20
N GLU A 91 -24.91 18.53 -0.90
CA GLU A 91 -24.65 18.06 -2.25
C GLU A 91 -23.33 18.59 -2.83
N SER A 92 -22.83 17.89 -3.85
CA SER A 92 -21.71 18.35 -4.67
C SER A 92 -22.03 19.70 -5.33
N HIS A 93 -21.04 20.57 -5.48
CA HIS A 93 -21.22 21.85 -6.16
C HIS A 93 -19.91 22.36 -6.77
N GLY A 94 -20.00 22.91 -7.99
CA GLY A 94 -18.83 23.44 -8.69
C GLY A 94 -17.71 22.41 -8.80
N ILE A 95 -16.56 22.71 -8.19
CA ILE A 95 -15.39 21.82 -8.16
C ILE A 95 -15.31 20.94 -6.90
N PHE A 96 -16.32 20.97 -6.04
CA PHE A 96 -16.36 20.21 -4.79
C PHE A 96 -17.30 19.01 -4.90
N TYR A 97 -16.79 17.84 -4.54
CA TYR A 97 -17.41 16.53 -4.76
C TYR A 97 -18.06 15.98 -3.49
N THR A 98 -18.78 14.87 -3.63
CA THR A 98 -19.41 14.18 -2.51
C THR A 98 -18.37 13.85 -1.46
N ARG A 99 -18.69 14.21 -0.21
CA ARG A 99 -17.83 13.97 0.95
C ARG A 99 -17.81 12.49 1.32
N THR A 100 -16.74 12.08 1.99
CA THR A 100 -16.55 10.77 2.59
C THR A 100 -16.18 10.98 4.05
N THR A 101 -16.80 10.23 4.96
CA THR A 101 -16.46 10.22 6.37
C THR A 101 -16.33 8.77 6.81
N GLY A 102 -15.36 8.47 7.67
CA GLY A 102 -15.11 7.13 8.17
C GLY A 102 -14.16 6.32 7.30
N ILE A 103 -14.17 5.01 7.56
CA ILE A 103 -13.28 4.04 6.94
C ILE A 103 -13.67 3.89 5.47
N TRP A 104 -12.75 4.16 4.55
CA TRP A 104 -13.02 4.03 3.11
C TRP A 104 -12.01 3.17 2.34
N GLN A 105 -10.95 2.70 3.01
CA GLN A 105 -10.09 1.61 2.50
C GLN A 105 -10.01 0.45 3.51
N THR A 106 -9.44 -0.66 3.06
CA THR A 106 -9.35 -1.92 3.81
C THR A 106 -8.77 -1.75 5.23
N VAL A 107 -9.34 -2.50 6.19
CA VAL A 107 -8.83 -2.67 7.56
C VAL A 107 -8.47 -4.12 7.75
N TRP A 108 -7.24 -4.40 8.21
CA TRP A 108 -6.76 -5.77 8.40
C TRP A 108 -5.84 -5.89 9.61
N LEU A 109 -5.63 -7.14 10.02
CA LEU A 109 -4.65 -7.50 11.05
C LEU A 109 -3.47 -8.20 10.38
N GLU A 110 -2.27 -7.96 10.89
CA GLU A 110 -1.04 -8.61 10.45
C GLU A 110 -0.27 -9.12 11.67
N ALA A 111 0.16 -10.38 11.65
CA ALA A 111 1.05 -10.93 12.66
C ALA A 111 2.50 -10.87 12.19
N VAL A 112 3.35 -10.21 12.97
CA VAL A 112 4.77 -10.05 12.70
C VAL A 112 5.61 -10.65 13.82
N SER A 113 6.84 -11.04 13.49
CA SER A 113 7.83 -11.45 14.50
C SER A 113 8.29 -10.26 15.35
N ASP A 114 9.01 -10.52 16.45
CA ASP A 114 9.63 -9.46 17.26
C ASP A 114 10.62 -8.59 16.47
N THR A 115 11.20 -9.15 15.41
CA THR A 115 11.97 -8.41 14.42
C THR A 115 11.42 -8.71 13.04
N TYR A 116 11.08 -7.67 12.29
CA TYR A 116 10.35 -7.79 11.03
C TYR A 116 10.69 -6.68 10.04
N ILE A 117 10.38 -6.90 8.76
CA ILE A 117 10.56 -5.93 7.69
C ILE A 117 9.42 -4.92 7.76
N LYS A 118 9.68 -3.73 8.31
CA LYS A 118 8.67 -2.68 8.51
C LYS A 118 8.27 -1.99 7.20
N LYS A 119 9.25 -1.72 6.35
CA LYS A 119 9.05 -1.12 5.02
C LYS A 119 10.23 -1.43 4.12
N PHE A 120 10.01 -1.43 2.83
CA PHE A 120 11.07 -1.56 1.84
C PHE A 120 10.70 -0.81 0.56
N SER A 121 11.71 -0.56 -0.28
CA SER A 121 11.55 -0.09 -1.65
C SER A 121 12.36 -0.96 -2.59
N VAL A 122 11.84 -1.15 -3.80
CA VAL A 122 12.54 -1.83 -4.90
C VAL A 122 12.75 -0.82 -6.03
N THR A 123 14.00 -0.50 -6.31
CA THR A 123 14.38 0.43 -7.38
C THR A 123 15.01 -0.35 -8.53
N PRO A 124 14.37 -0.40 -9.71
CA PRO A 124 14.93 -1.05 -10.89
C PRO A 124 16.10 -0.24 -11.47
N ASP A 125 17.17 -0.93 -11.89
CA ASP A 125 18.21 -0.40 -12.75
C ASP A 125 18.23 -1.20 -14.05
N ILE A 126 17.70 -0.59 -15.11
CA ILE A 126 17.62 -1.24 -16.41
C ILE A 126 19.00 -1.35 -17.07
N HIS A 127 19.96 -0.49 -16.74
CA HIS A 127 21.29 -0.50 -17.38
C HIS A 127 22.17 -1.62 -16.83
N GLN A 128 22.16 -1.78 -15.51
CA GLN A 128 22.86 -2.87 -14.82
C GLN A 128 22.06 -4.18 -14.84
N GLY A 129 20.76 -4.13 -15.12
CA GLY A 129 19.90 -5.31 -15.11
C GLY A 129 19.73 -5.87 -13.70
N MET A 130 19.32 -5.02 -12.75
CA MET A 130 19.18 -5.42 -11.35
C MET A 130 18.07 -4.68 -10.61
N PHE A 131 17.73 -5.19 -9.44
CA PHE A 131 16.94 -4.46 -8.45
C PHE A 131 17.80 -4.04 -7.26
N PHE A 132 17.66 -2.79 -6.86
CA PHE A 132 18.17 -2.27 -5.59
C PHE A 132 17.06 -2.30 -4.56
N ILE A 133 17.29 -2.99 -3.45
CA ILE A 133 16.31 -3.12 -2.38
C ILE A 133 16.84 -2.40 -1.15
N GLU A 134 16.08 -1.42 -0.67
CA GLU A 134 16.36 -0.74 0.61
C GLU A 134 15.24 -1.11 1.58
N ALA A 135 15.61 -1.67 2.74
CA ALA A 135 14.66 -2.13 3.74
C ALA A 135 14.94 -1.52 5.12
N ASN A 136 13.86 -1.19 5.82
CA ASN A 136 13.88 -0.78 7.21
C ASN A 136 13.24 -1.88 8.05
N LEU A 137 13.95 -2.27 9.08
CA LEU A 137 13.52 -3.26 10.06
C LEU A 137 13.00 -2.56 11.32
N GLU A 138 12.14 -3.27 12.04
CA GLU A 138 11.74 -2.94 13.41
C GLU A 138 12.13 -4.13 14.31
N GLY A 139 12.59 -3.87 15.54
CA GLY A 139 13.17 -4.89 16.43
C GLY A 139 14.70 -4.96 16.39
N GLU A 140 15.28 -5.90 17.14
CA GLU A 140 16.73 -6.11 17.24
C GLU A 140 17.26 -6.95 16.09
N ASP A 141 18.15 -6.37 15.27
CA ASP A 141 18.63 -6.95 14.02
C ASP A 141 20.09 -7.44 14.08
N GLN A 142 20.78 -7.31 15.22
CA GLN A 142 22.18 -7.73 15.32
C GLN A 142 22.40 -9.20 14.93
N GLY A 143 23.35 -9.42 14.01
CA GLY A 143 23.68 -10.75 13.49
C GLY A 143 22.61 -11.34 12.57
N MET A 144 21.69 -10.52 12.04
CA MET A 144 20.73 -10.92 11.03
C MET A 144 21.18 -10.53 9.62
N THR A 145 20.67 -11.29 8.64
CA THR A 145 20.89 -11.08 7.21
C THR A 145 19.54 -10.91 6.51
N LEU A 146 19.46 -9.95 5.59
CA LEU A 146 18.35 -9.83 4.66
C LEU A 146 18.76 -10.47 3.32
N SER A 147 17.99 -11.48 2.90
CA SER A 147 18.15 -12.14 1.60
C SER A 147 16.99 -11.75 0.70
N ALA A 148 17.27 -11.54 -0.58
CA ALA A 148 16.28 -11.25 -1.61
C ALA A 148 16.48 -12.17 -2.81
N GLU A 149 15.38 -12.72 -3.33
CA GLU A 149 15.38 -13.56 -4.52
C GLU A 149 14.30 -13.08 -5.48
N ALA A 150 14.68 -12.85 -6.74
CA ALA A 150 13.79 -12.44 -7.82
C ALA A 150 13.48 -13.63 -8.73
N PHE A 151 12.23 -13.74 -9.13
CA PHE A 151 11.74 -14.78 -10.03
C PHE A 151 11.01 -14.18 -11.23
N LEU A 152 11.16 -14.84 -12.37
CA LEU A 152 10.43 -14.56 -13.60
C LEU A 152 9.77 -15.87 -14.05
N ASP A 153 8.44 -15.84 -14.25
CA ASP A 153 7.64 -17.03 -14.58
C ASP A 153 7.90 -18.24 -13.64
N GLY A 154 8.13 -17.95 -12.36
CA GLY A 154 8.41 -18.93 -11.32
C GLY A 154 9.86 -19.45 -11.29
N GLN A 155 10.72 -19.02 -12.21
CA GLN A 155 12.14 -19.38 -12.24
C GLN A 155 12.99 -18.32 -11.54
N SER A 156 13.94 -18.77 -10.72
CA SER A 156 14.88 -17.88 -10.04
C SER A 156 15.82 -17.24 -11.05
N VAL A 157 15.84 -15.90 -11.10
CA VAL A 157 16.63 -15.11 -12.06
C VAL A 157 17.56 -14.13 -11.37
N GLY A 158 17.51 -13.98 -10.05
CA GLY A 158 18.44 -13.11 -9.33
C GLY A 158 18.39 -13.35 -7.83
N LYS A 159 19.55 -13.21 -7.18
CA LYS A 159 19.69 -13.33 -5.72
C LYS A 159 20.65 -12.28 -5.20
N GLY A 160 20.36 -11.80 -3.99
CA GLY A 160 21.24 -10.92 -3.24
C GLY A 160 21.05 -11.12 -1.74
N GLU A 161 22.07 -10.76 -0.97
CA GLU A 161 21.96 -10.72 0.48
C GLU A 161 22.86 -9.63 1.05
N ALA A 162 22.50 -9.14 2.24
CA ALA A 162 23.30 -8.20 3.00
C ALA A 162 23.07 -8.38 4.50
N GLU A 163 24.11 -8.10 5.29
CA GLU A 163 23.94 -7.91 6.73
C GLU A 163 22.98 -6.74 6.99
N THR A 164 22.16 -6.90 8.01
CA THR A 164 21.14 -5.91 8.36
C THR A 164 21.78 -4.65 8.96
N GLN A 165 21.18 -3.50 8.61
CA GLN A 165 21.57 -2.18 9.09
C GLN A 165 20.35 -1.37 9.51
N TRP A 166 19.50 -1.98 10.34
CA TRP A 166 18.27 -1.49 10.90
C TRP A 166 17.40 -0.75 9.88
N ARG A 167 17.56 0.57 9.75
CA ARG A 167 16.75 1.45 8.88
C ARG A 167 17.35 1.69 7.48
N ASN A 168 18.42 1.00 7.12
CA ASN A 168 19.14 1.21 5.86
C ASN A 168 19.78 -0.09 5.32
N THR A 169 19.10 -1.23 5.45
CA THR A 169 19.62 -2.48 4.90
C THR A 169 19.49 -2.45 3.38
N ARG A 170 20.60 -2.64 2.64
CA ARG A 170 20.65 -2.52 1.18
C ARG A 170 21.07 -3.83 0.54
N VAL A 171 20.25 -4.35 -0.36
CA VAL A 171 20.51 -5.59 -1.10
C VAL A 171 20.49 -5.29 -2.60
N HIS A 172 21.52 -5.75 -3.31
CA HIS A 172 21.58 -5.68 -4.77
C HIS A 172 21.22 -7.05 -5.34
N VAL A 173 20.27 -7.09 -6.26
CA VAL A 173 19.77 -8.34 -6.87
C VAL A 173 20.05 -8.29 -8.37
N PRO A 174 21.24 -8.70 -8.84
CA PRO A 174 21.54 -8.82 -10.26
C PRO A 174 20.64 -9.87 -10.91
N LEU A 175 20.13 -9.56 -12.11
CA LEU A 175 19.23 -10.43 -12.86
C LEU A 175 19.97 -11.10 -14.02
N SER A 176 19.83 -12.42 -14.15
CA SER A 176 20.30 -13.18 -15.31
C SER A 176 19.44 -12.94 -16.56
N GLU A 177 18.19 -12.53 -16.36
CA GLU A 177 17.23 -12.24 -17.43
C GLU A 177 16.65 -10.84 -17.29
N LYS A 178 16.70 -10.06 -18.38
CA LYS A 178 16.25 -8.68 -18.44
C LYS A 178 15.07 -8.54 -19.41
N ILE A 179 13.86 -8.61 -18.88
CA ILE A 179 12.62 -8.30 -19.59
C ILE A 179 12.05 -7.02 -19.00
N LEU A 180 11.93 -5.99 -19.84
CA LEU A 180 11.45 -4.69 -19.39
C LEU A 180 9.93 -4.68 -19.26
N TRP A 181 9.44 -4.02 -18.22
CA TRP A 181 8.03 -3.67 -18.10
C TRP A 181 7.71 -2.55 -19.12
N THR A 182 6.61 -2.71 -19.86
CA THR A 182 6.04 -1.67 -20.74
C THR A 182 4.51 -1.63 -20.59
N VAL A 183 3.86 -0.62 -21.18
CA VAL A 183 2.39 -0.50 -21.16
C VAL A 183 1.71 -1.63 -21.95
N GLU A 184 2.38 -2.11 -23.01
CA GLU A 184 1.89 -3.20 -23.87
C GLU A 184 2.26 -4.58 -23.32
N THR A 185 3.39 -4.69 -22.62
CA THR A 185 3.90 -5.94 -22.03
C THR A 185 4.30 -5.70 -20.58
N PRO A 186 3.34 -5.71 -19.63
CA PRO A 186 3.55 -5.38 -18.22
C PRO A 186 4.23 -6.53 -17.45
N THR A 187 5.45 -6.89 -17.86
CA THR A 187 6.22 -7.99 -17.24
C THR A 187 6.63 -7.62 -15.82
N LEU A 188 6.33 -8.49 -14.86
CA LEU A 188 6.67 -8.31 -13.46
C LEU A 188 7.51 -9.49 -12.95
N TYR A 189 8.53 -9.17 -12.16
CA TYR A 189 9.30 -10.13 -11.40
C TYR A 189 8.67 -10.28 -10.02
N SER A 190 8.42 -11.50 -9.55
CA SER A 190 8.13 -11.68 -8.13
C SER A 190 9.43 -11.61 -7.34
N ILE A 191 9.36 -11.06 -6.13
CA ILE A 191 10.51 -10.89 -5.24
C ILE A 191 10.13 -11.44 -3.88
N LYS A 192 10.99 -12.30 -3.34
CA LYS A 192 10.87 -12.85 -2.00
C LYS A 192 11.98 -12.27 -1.13
N LEU A 193 11.59 -11.64 -0.03
CA LEU A 193 12.50 -11.12 1.00
C LEU A 193 12.45 -12.03 2.22
N LEU A 194 13.63 -12.41 2.71
CA LEU A 194 13.79 -13.28 3.87
C LEU A 194 14.71 -12.60 4.88
N LEU A 195 14.19 -12.27 6.06
CA LEU A 195 15.01 -11.86 7.19
C LEU A 195 15.43 -13.11 7.96
N LYS A 196 16.74 -13.32 8.13
CA LYS A 196 17.31 -14.54 8.71
C LYS A 196 18.20 -14.25 9.90
N LYS A 197 18.21 -15.16 10.88
CA LYS A 197 19.18 -15.22 11.98
C LYS A 197 19.89 -16.56 11.93
N GLY A 198 21.10 -16.60 11.37
CA GLY A 198 21.72 -17.85 10.92
C GLY A 198 20.86 -18.53 9.86
N ASP A 199 20.60 -19.83 10.00
CA ASP A 199 19.78 -20.61 9.05
C ASP A 199 18.26 -20.45 9.25
N LYS A 200 17.83 -19.73 10.29
CA LYS A 200 16.41 -19.58 10.63
C LYS A 200 15.82 -18.32 9.97
N THR A 201 14.77 -18.50 9.16
CA THR A 201 13.90 -17.39 8.73
C THR A 201 13.10 -16.86 9.91
N VAL A 202 13.23 -15.56 10.15
CA VAL A 202 12.53 -14.81 11.20
C VAL A 202 11.29 -14.11 10.63
N ASP A 203 11.40 -13.58 9.42
CA ASP A 203 10.34 -12.86 8.73
C ASP A 203 10.44 -13.04 7.21
N GLU A 204 9.30 -12.94 6.54
CA GLU A 204 9.17 -13.20 5.10
C GLU A 204 8.17 -12.24 4.46
N VAL A 205 8.57 -11.64 3.35
CA VAL A 205 7.70 -10.77 2.53
C VAL A 205 7.77 -11.19 1.08
N GLU A 206 6.61 -11.37 0.46
CA GLU A 206 6.48 -11.57 -0.98
C GLU A 206 5.94 -10.31 -1.64
N THR A 207 6.57 -9.90 -2.73
CA THR A 207 6.23 -8.69 -3.48
C THR A 207 6.55 -8.89 -4.96
N TYR A 208 6.43 -7.85 -5.76
CA TYR A 208 6.82 -7.85 -7.16
C TYR A 208 7.40 -6.49 -7.58
N ALA A 209 8.11 -6.47 -8.71
CA ALA A 209 8.60 -5.25 -9.33
C ALA A 209 8.65 -5.36 -10.86
N GLY A 210 8.35 -4.26 -11.54
CA GLY A 210 8.59 -4.11 -12.97
C GLY A 210 9.97 -3.51 -13.23
N LEU A 211 10.75 -4.12 -14.12
CA LEU A 211 12.04 -3.58 -14.55
C LEU A 211 11.79 -2.50 -15.62
N ARG A 212 11.70 -1.23 -15.21
CA ARG A 212 11.49 -0.09 -16.13
C ARG A 212 12.17 1.18 -15.64
N GLU A 213 12.42 2.09 -16.58
CA GLU A 213 12.89 3.44 -16.31
C GLU A 213 11.92 4.46 -16.89
N VAL A 214 11.68 5.54 -16.14
CA VAL A 214 10.97 6.72 -16.63
C VAL A 214 11.93 7.91 -16.57
N ASP A 215 12.11 8.59 -17.69
CA ASP A 215 13.03 9.72 -17.82
C ASP A 215 12.39 10.89 -18.58
N ILE A 216 12.99 12.08 -18.51
CA ILE A 216 12.57 13.27 -19.23
C ILE A 216 13.73 13.79 -20.07
N GLN A 217 13.57 13.75 -21.39
CA GLN A 217 14.53 14.34 -22.33
C GLN A 217 13.90 15.53 -23.07
N GLY A 218 14.32 16.73 -22.69
CA GLY A 218 13.75 17.97 -23.22
C GLY A 218 12.26 18.11 -22.88
N ARG A 219 11.38 17.87 -23.87
CA ARG A 219 9.91 17.89 -23.69
C ARG A 219 9.27 16.51 -23.76
N ALA A 220 10.05 15.46 -24.01
CA ALA A 220 9.55 14.11 -24.10
C ALA A 220 9.66 13.42 -22.74
N ILE A 221 8.61 12.69 -22.38
CA ILE A 221 8.68 11.68 -21.33
C ILE A 221 9.06 10.37 -21.99
N LEU A 222 10.06 9.70 -21.44
CA LEU A 222 10.60 8.46 -21.95
C LEU A 222 10.19 7.32 -21.02
N LEU A 223 9.81 6.18 -21.61
CA LEU A 223 9.74 4.90 -20.93
C LEU A 223 10.80 3.99 -21.55
N ASN A 224 11.74 3.51 -20.75
CA ASN A 224 12.86 2.68 -21.21
C ASN A 224 13.63 3.32 -22.39
N GLY A 225 13.91 4.62 -22.28
CA GLY A 225 14.60 5.42 -23.31
C GLY A 225 13.77 5.75 -24.56
N LYS A 226 12.50 5.31 -24.66
CA LYS A 226 11.63 5.58 -25.82
C LYS A 226 10.60 6.64 -25.49
N PRO A 227 10.39 7.67 -26.34
CA PRO A 227 9.35 8.67 -26.13
C PRO A 227 7.95 8.04 -26.05
N VAL A 228 7.20 8.41 -25.00
CA VAL A 228 5.80 8.02 -24.82
C VAL A 228 4.93 9.27 -24.82
N PHE A 229 3.96 9.31 -25.71
CA PHE A 229 2.92 10.33 -25.66
C PHE A 229 1.88 9.93 -24.61
N GLN A 230 1.83 10.68 -23.50
CA GLN A 230 0.90 10.41 -22.41
C GLN A 230 -0.53 10.80 -22.78
N ARG A 231 -1.36 9.81 -23.07
CA ARG A 231 -2.81 9.94 -23.22
C ARG A 231 -3.41 9.55 -21.89
N LEU A 232 -3.54 10.52 -20.99
CA LEU A 232 -4.02 10.28 -19.62
C LEU A 232 -5.50 10.63 -19.46
N VAL A 233 -6.21 9.80 -18.71
CA VAL A 233 -7.51 10.14 -18.14
C VAL A 233 -7.33 10.80 -16.77
N LEU A 234 -8.24 11.69 -16.38
CA LEU A 234 -8.36 12.14 -14.99
C LEU A 234 -9.30 11.19 -14.25
N ASP A 235 -8.76 10.38 -13.36
CA ASP A 235 -9.54 9.40 -12.60
C ASP A 235 -9.81 9.94 -11.19
N GLN A 236 -11.08 9.98 -10.80
CA GLN A 236 -11.51 10.44 -9.48
C GLN A 236 -11.78 9.29 -8.51
N GLY A 237 -11.96 8.06 -9.02
CA GLY A 237 -12.31 6.87 -8.25
C GLY A 237 -13.60 7.04 -7.45
N PHE A 238 -14.64 7.58 -8.09
CA PHE A 238 -15.95 7.75 -7.45
C PHE A 238 -16.90 6.61 -7.80
N TYR A 239 -17.44 5.94 -6.79
CA TYR A 239 -18.36 4.83 -6.94
C TYR A 239 -19.76 5.21 -6.46
N PRO A 240 -20.84 4.78 -7.13
CA PRO A 240 -22.20 5.23 -6.82
C PRO A 240 -22.63 5.02 -5.36
N GLU A 241 -22.22 3.92 -4.73
CA GLU A 241 -22.57 3.62 -3.33
C GLU A 241 -21.43 3.96 -2.36
N GLY A 242 -20.23 3.47 -2.64
CA GLY A 242 -19.09 3.63 -1.73
C GLY A 242 -18.43 5.00 -1.73
N VAL A 243 -18.86 5.92 -2.60
CA VAL A 243 -18.26 7.24 -2.85
C VAL A 243 -16.78 7.12 -3.22
N TRP A 244 -15.87 6.88 -2.28
CA TRP A 244 -14.46 6.60 -2.57
C TRP A 244 -14.09 5.12 -2.52
N THR A 245 -14.92 4.27 -1.92
CA THR A 245 -14.66 2.84 -1.80
C THR A 245 -15.17 2.10 -3.03
N ALA A 246 -14.29 1.38 -3.71
CA ALA A 246 -14.69 0.51 -4.80
C ALA A 246 -15.56 -0.64 -4.28
N PRO A 247 -16.61 -1.05 -5.02
CA PRO A 247 -17.50 -2.12 -4.56
C PRO A 247 -16.80 -3.48 -4.54
N THR A 248 -15.87 -3.72 -5.46
CA THR A 248 -15.06 -4.95 -5.52
C THR A 248 -13.66 -4.66 -6.08
N ASP A 249 -12.75 -5.61 -5.93
CA ASP A 249 -11.42 -5.55 -6.52
C ASP A 249 -11.45 -5.54 -8.05
N GLU A 250 -12.40 -6.28 -8.64
CA GLU A 250 -12.62 -6.32 -10.09
C GLU A 250 -13.11 -4.97 -10.63
N ALA A 251 -13.83 -4.18 -9.83
CA ALA A 251 -14.23 -2.84 -10.24
C ALA A 251 -13.02 -1.92 -10.45
N LEU A 252 -11.99 -2.04 -9.60
CA LEU A 252 -10.73 -1.30 -9.76
C LEU A 252 -10.02 -1.67 -11.07
N ALA A 253 -9.90 -2.98 -11.35
CA ALA A 253 -9.34 -3.47 -12.60
C ALA A 253 -10.15 -3.01 -13.82
N ARG A 254 -11.48 -3.04 -13.71
CA ARG A 254 -12.40 -2.68 -14.79
C ARG A 254 -12.26 -1.23 -15.23
N ASP A 255 -12.04 -0.30 -14.30
CA ASP A 255 -11.82 1.12 -14.61
C ASP A 255 -10.56 1.32 -15.49
N ILE A 256 -9.50 0.55 -15.19
CA ILE A 256 -8.25 0.54 -15.97
C ILE A 256 -8.49 -0.04 -17.37
N GLU A 257 -9.14 -1.20 -17.46
CA GLU A 257 -9.47 -1.84 -18.74
C GLU A 257 -10.33 -0.96 -19.64
N LEU A 258 -11.34 -0.29 -19.08
CA LEU A 258 -12.19 0.65 -19.81
C LEU A 258 -11.35 1.80 -20.37
N SER A 259 -10.48 2.38 -19.55
CA SER A 259 -9.58 3.46 -19.96
C SER A 259 -8.66 3.01 -21.11
N LYS A 260 -8.07 1.81 -21.01
CA LYS A 260 -7.25 1.22 -22.08
C LYS A 260 -8.06 0.95 -23.34
N SER A 261 -9.30 0.47 -23.22
CA SER A 261 -10.16 0.12 -24.37
C SER A 261 -10.50 1.32 -25.27
N VAL A 262 -10.45 2.54 -24.72
CA VAL A 262 -10.66 3.80 -25.48
C VAL A 262 -9.34 4.53 -25.79
N GLY A 263 -8.20 3.89 -25.55
CA GLY A 263 -6.89 4.33 -26.01
C GLY A 263 -6.10 5.23 -25.05
N PHE A 264 -6.49 5.29 -23.76
CA PHE A 264 -5.63 5.90 -22.72
C PHE A 264 -4.51 4.92 -22.33
N ASN A 265 -3.34 5.48 -22.01
CA ASN A 265 -2.16 4.72 -21.58
C ASN A 265 -1.67 5.10 -20.17
N GLY A 266 -2.53 5.79 -19.41
CA GLY A 266 -2.31 6.09 -18.01
C GLY A 266 -3.45 6.90 -17.43
N ALA A 267 -3.38 7.14 -16.12
CA ALA A 267 -4.35 7.92 -15.39
C ALA A 267 -3.65 8.87 -14.43
N ARG A 268 -4.20 10.08 -14.28
CA ARG A 268 -3.89 10.95 -13.15
C ARG A 268 -4.94 10.70 -12.08
N LEU A 269 -4.54 10.01 -11.01
CA LEU A 269 -5.37 9.76 -9.85
C LEU A 269 -5.59 11.06 -9.08
N HIS A 270 -6.85 11.47 -8.94
CA HIS A 270 -7.21 12.81 -8.53
C HIS A 270 -7.59 12.87 -7.03
N GLN A 271 -7.03 13.86 -6.32
CA GLN A 271 -7.40 14.34 -4.98
C GLN A 271 -7.17 13.44 -3.77
N LYS A 272 -7.03 12.13 -3.97
CA LYS A 272 -6.82 11.17 -2.88
C LYS A 272 -5.70 10.20 -3.23
N VAL A 273 -5.20 9.52 -2.20
CA VAL A 273 -4.29 8.39 -2.37
C VAL A 273 -5.16 7.16 -2.60
N PHE A 274 -5.14 6.61 -3.81
CA PHE A 274 -5.95 5.46 -4.15
C PHE A 274 -5.49 4.22 -3.38
N GLU A 275 -6.38 3.25 -3.21
CA GLU A 275 -6.07 2.00 -2.55
C GLU A 275 -4.95 1.26 -3.31
N PRO A 276 -3.97 0.66 -2.60
CA PRO A 276 -2.85 -0.06 -3.25
C PRO A 276 -3.29 -1.12 -4.27
N ARG A 277 -4.50 -1.68 -4.11
CA ARG A 277 -5.09 -2.63 -5.08
C ARG A 277 -5.28 -2.03 -6.48
N PHE A 278 -5.62 -0.75 -6.60
CA PHE A 278 -5.72 -0.10 -7.91
C PHE A 278 -4.35 -0.03 -8.59
N LEU A 279 -3.31 0.33 -7.82
CA LEU A 279 -1.94 0.39 -8.32
C LEU A 279 -1.43 -1.01 -8.71
N TYR A 280 -1.79 -2.04 -7.92
CA TYR A 280 -1.52 -3.43 -8.24
C TYR A 280 -2.09 -3.86 -9.59
N HIS A 281 -3.32 -3.48 -9.91
CA HIS A 281 -3.91 -3.76 -11.21
C HIS A 281 -3.26 -2.95 -12.32
N ALA A 282 -2.91 -1.68 -12.07
CA ALA A 282 -2.23 -0.83 -13.05
C ALA A 282 -0.82 -1.34 -13.41
N ASP A 283 -0.13 -2.00 -12.47
CA ASP A 283 1.15 -2.65 -12.74
C ASP A 283 1.02 -3.89 -13.65
N ARG A 284 -0.16 -4.51 -13.72
CA ARG A 284 -0.41 -5.81 -14.37
C ARG A 284 -1.16 -5.74 -15.68
N LEU A 285 -1.99 -4.72 -15.87
CA LEU A 285 -2.90 -4.58 -17.00
C LEU A 285 -2.30 -3.77 -18.13
#